data_AF-A0A9E2GAF3-F1
#
_entry.id   AF-A0A9E2GAF3-F1
#
_cell.length_a   1.000
_cell.length_b   1.000
_cell.length_c   1.000
_cell.angle_alpha   90.00
_cell.angle_beta   90.00
_cell.angle_gamma   90.00
#
_symmetry.space_group_name_H-M   'P 1'
#
loop_
_entity.id
_entity.type
_entity.pdbx_description
1 polymer ?
#
loop_
_entity_poly.entity_id
_entity_poly.type
_entity_poly.pdbx_seq_one_letter_code
_entity_poly.pdbx_strand_id
1 'polypeptide(L)'
;MMMKEHYDITDSEWVVMRVLLDKHPMGSKEIISILAKKKGWSNATIKTFLGRLVAKNIISYKIEKNAFFYYPLISELKYIQNELKLFFGKLYGDTMIHETKNFVFSGNGSTHFVETLANCLEENYPRMASDLGFNFPHKQMVYIHASLESLHSALGYENGPKWMTAGWFWEIIHIAPEEVFENSSVSKSSLHVLVQLMLHHINENAPFWLKHGISVYEAGWKSQEQMKISLNQIRDSISPFMVYDLSTNLDLFEKQKGFEITQSVIEYIVETFKKEKLKEYLRNPENISGIFGCTQVTFWEEWINFIHKKYTDESNI
;
A
#
# COMPACT_ATOMS: atom_id res chain seq x y z
N MET A 1 19.12 7.15 -6.98
CA MET A 1 19.32 6.04 -7.94
C MET A 1 18.26 5.00 -7.64
N MET A 2 17.39 4.67 -8.62
CA MET A 2 16.32 3.67 -8.42
C MET A 2 16.88 2.33 -7.95
N MET A 3 16.17 1.64 -7.07
CA MET A 3 15.97 0.22 -7.26
C MET A 3 14.81 0.07 -8.24
N LYS A 4 15.11 -0.18 -9.52
CA LYS A 4 14.13 -0.79 -10.41
C LYS A 4 13.94 -2.20 -9.87
N GLU A 5 12.85 -2.50 -9.18
CA GLU A 5 12.52 -3.90 -8.87
C GLU A 5 11.90 -4.62 -10.08
N HIS A 6 12.22 -4.21 -11.32
CA HIS A 6 12.05 -5.09 -12.45
C HIS A 6 13.17 -6.13 -12.40
N TYR A 7 12.85 -7.31 -11.87
CA TYR A 7 13.72 -8.45 -12.01
C TYR A 7 13.64 -8.91 -13.47
N ASP A 8 14.53 -8.37 -14.31
CA ASP A 8 14.74 -8.88 -15.67
C ASP A 8 15.26 -10.32 -15.53
N ILE A 9 14.37 -11.30 -15.46
CA ILE A 9 14.70 -12.73 -15.40
C ILE A 9 14.06 -13.38 -16.60
N THR A 10 14.89 -13.94 -17.47
CA THR A 10 14.41 -14.73 -18.60
C THR A 10 13.82 -16.06 -18.12
N ASP A 11 12.95 -16.68 -18.91
CA ASP A 11 12.38 -18.00 -18.61
C ASP A 11 13.46 -19.04 -18.26
N SER A 12 14.61 -18.97 -18.92
CA SER A 12 15.74 -19.88 -18.67
C SER A 12 16.42 -19.59 -17.33
N GLU A 13 16.63 -18.33 -16.99
CA GLU A 13 17.17 -17.92 -15.69
C GLU A 13 16.19 -18.26 -14.55
N TRP A 14 14.87 -18.16 -14.79
CA TRP A 14 13.84 -18.54 -13.82
C TRP A 14 13.86 -20.03 -13.49
N VAL A 15 14.16 -20.89 -14.47
CA VAL A 15 14.35 -22.33 -14.23
C VAL A 15 15.53 -22.57 -13.28
N VAL A 16 16.62 -21.81 -13.41
CA VAL A 16 17.77 -21.90 -12.47
C VAL A 16 17.36 -21.42 -11.09
N MET A 17 16.63 -20.30 -11.00
CA MET A 17 16.08 -19.77 -9.75
C MET A 17 15.22 -20.79 -9.01
N ARG A 18 14.32 -21.51 -9.69
CA ARG A 18 13.48 -22.53 -9.03
C ARG A 18 14.29 -23.65 -8.37
N VAL A 19 15.43 -24.05 -8.95
CA VAL A 19 16.31 -25.06 -8.32
C VAL A 19 16.94 -24.50 -7.04
N LEU A 20 17.31 -23.21 -7.03
CA LEU A 20 17.86 -22.56 -5.84
C LEU A 20 16.82 -22.24 -4.78
N LEU A 21 15.59 -21.88 -5.18
CA LEU A 21 14.49 -21.62 -4.26
C LEU A 21 14.05 -22.89 -3.53
N ASP A 22 14.05 -24.03 -4.24
CA ASP A 22 13.75 -25.36 -3.67
C ASP A 22 14.79 -25.79 -2.61
N LYS A 23 16.07 -25.50 -2.85
CA LYS A 23 17.15 -25.79 -1.90
C LYS A 23 18.29 -24.79 -2.04
N HIS A 24 18.58 -24.06 -0.97
CA HIS A 24 19.72 -23.15 -0.87
C HIS A 24 20.34 -23.15 0.54
N PRO A 25 21.65 -22.84 0.67
CA PRO A 25 22.60 -22.62 -0.42
C PRO A 25 22.94 -23.92 -1.18
N MET A 26 23.20 -23.82 -2.49
CA MET A 26 23.49 -24.99 -3.34
C MET A 26 24.80 -24.83 -4.12
N GLY A 27 25.60 -25.90 -4.16
CA GLY A 27 26.89 -25.92 -4.85
C GLY A 27 26.74 -25.95 -6.37
N SER A 28 27.67 -25.33 -7.10
CA SER A 28 27.59 -25.24 -8.58
C SER A 28 27.47 -26.61 -9.27
N LYS A 29 28.15 -27.63 -8.76
CA LYS A 29 28.11 -28.99 -9.32
C LYS A 29 26.73 -29.63 -9.20
N GLU A 30 26.05 -29.38 -8.07
CA GLU A 30 24.71 -29.91 -7.82
C GLU A 30 23.68 -29.21 -8.72
N ILE A 31 23.72 -27.88 -8.80
CA ILE A 31 22.89 -27.08 -9.72
C ILE A 31 23.07 -27.57 -11.16
N ILE A 32 24.32 -27.74 -11.59
CA ILE A 32 24.66 -28.23 -12.94
C ILE A 32 24.08 -29.62 -13.18
N SER A 33 24.24 -30.55 -12.24
CA SER A 33 23.73 -31.91 -12.36
C SER A 33 22.20 -31.94 -12.50
N ILE A 34 21.50 -31.18 -11.66
CA ILE A 34 20.03 -31.10 -11.67
C ILE A 34 19.54 -30.54 -13.01
N LEU A 35 20.11 -29.42 -13.47
CA LEU A 35 19.65 -28.73 -14.69
C LEU A 35 20.07 -29.46 -15.96
N ALA A 36 21.25 -30.09 -15.99
CA ALA A 36 21.63 -30.97 -17.09
C ALA A 36 20.64 -32.14 -17.23
N LYS A 37 20.22 -32.75 -16.12
CA LYS A 37 19.23 -33.83 -16.13
C LYS A 37 17.81 -33.36 -16.48
N LYS A 38 17.34 -32.24 -15.91
CA LYS A 38 15.96 -31.75 -16.10
C LYS A 38 15.74 -31.03 -17.44
N LYS A 39 16.75 -30.37 -17.99
CA LYS A 39 16.62 -29.51 -19.19
C LYS A 39 17.61 -29.82 -20.32
N GLY A 40 18.56 -30.74 -20.11
CA GLY A 40 19.57 -31.07 -21.12
C GLY A 40 20.60 -29.98 -21.37
N TRP A 41 20.70 -28.98 -20.50
CA TRP A 41 21.62 -27.85 -20.69
C TRP A 41 23.08 -28.22 -20.42
N SER A 42 23.98 -27.60 -21.18
CA SER A 42 25.42 -27.76 -20.97
C SER A 42 25.90 -27.08 -19.70
N ASN A 43 27.03 -27.55 -19.14
CA ASN A 43 27.67 -26.91 -17.99
C ASN A 43 27.99 -25.42 -18.25
N ALA A 44 28.39 -25.07 -19.48
CA ALA A 44 28.69 -23.70 -19.86
C ALA A 44 27.42 -22.84 -19.83
N THR A 45 26.32 -23.33 -20.41
CA THR A 45 25.02 -22.65 -20.41
C THR A 45 24.54 -22.35 -18.99
N ILE A 46 24.62 -23.33 -18.09
CA ILE A 46 24.17 -23.19 -16.70
C ILE A 46 25.03 -22.17 -15.95
N LYS A 47 26.36 -22.21 -16.14
CA LYS A 47 27.28 -21.21 -15.57
C LYS A 47 26.98 -19.80 -16.09
N THR A 48 26.64 -19.66 -17.37
CA THR A 48 26.21 -18.38 -17.95
C THR A 48 24.97 -17.84 -17.25
N PHE A 49 23.93 -18.65 -17.03
CA PHE A 49 22.74 -18.20 -16.32
C PHE A 49 23.03 -17.82 -14.86
N LEU A 50 23.84 -18.61 -14.14
CA LEU A 50 24.28 -18.26 -12.78
C LEU A 50 25.04 -16.92 -12.76
N GLY A 51 25.95 -16.70 -13.70
CA GLY A 51 26.69 -15.44 -13.82
C GLY A 51 25.79 -14.24 -14.08
N ARG A 52 24.78 -14.39 -14.97
CA ARG A 52 23.80 -13.34 -15.26
C ARG A 52 22.92 -13.02 -14.04
N LEU A 53 22.45 -14.04 -13.33
CA LEU A 53 21.66 -13.86 -12.11
C LEU A 53 22.46 -13.16 -11.00
N VAL A 54 23.75 -13.45 -10.87
CA VAL A 54 24.65 -12.73 -9.95
C VAL A 54 24.83 -11.28 -10.39
N ALA A 55 25.08 -11.03 -11.68
CA ALA A 55 25.27 -9.68 -12.21
C ALA A 55 24.02 -8.80 -12.03
N LYS A 56 22.83 -9.41 -12.08
CA LYS A 56 21.53 -8.79 -11.83
C LYS A 56 21.19 -8.63 -10.33
N ASN A 57 22.07 -9.07 -9.43
CA ASN A 57 21.86 -9.06 -7.97
C ASN A 57 20.61 -9.84 -7.53
N ILE A 58 20.25 -10.90 -8.26
CA ILE A 58 19.11 -11.78 -7.94
C ILE A 58 19.54 -12.93 -7.04
N ILE A 59 20.77 -13.42 -7.23
CA ILE A 59 21.40 -14.44 -6.39
C ILE A 59 22.77 -13.94 -5.96
N SER A 60 23.28 -14.49 -4.86
CA SER A 60 24.66 -14.31 -4.43
C SER A 60 25.30 -15.67 -4.17
N TYR A 61 26.58 -15.68 -3.82
CA TYR A 61 27.30 -16.90 -3.50
C TYR A 61 28.31 -16.71 -2.36
N LYS A 62 28.62 -17.81 -1.70
CA LYS A 62 29.77 -17.95 -0.78
C LYS A 62 30.76 -18.96 -1.34
N ILE A 63 32.03 -18.78 -1.00
CA ILE A 63 33.09 -19.73 -1.37
C ILE A 63 33.41 -20.57 -0.14
N GLU A 64 33.22 -21.87 -0.23
CA GLU A 64 33.59 -22.83 0.80
C GLU A 64 34.42 -23.96 0.19
N LYS A 65 35.59 -24.25 0.78
CA LYS A 65 36.51 -25.33 0.34
C LYS A 65 36.73 -25.33 -1.18
N ASN A 66 36.97 -24.14 -1.75
CA ASN A 66 37.19 -23.92 -3.19
C ASN A 66 35.99 -24.24 -4.11
N ALA A 67 34.77 -24.19 -3.58
CA ALA A 67 33.52 -24.36 -4.32
C ALA A 67 32.56 -23.19 -4.07
N PHE A 68 31.81 -22.79 -5.11
CA PHE A 68 30.80 -21.74 -5.04
C PHE A 68 29.44 -22.33 -4.62
N PHE A 69 28.87 -21.77 -3.56
CA PHE A 69 27.54 -22.09 -3.04
C PHE A 69 26.62 -20.90 -3.24
N TYR A 70 25.65 -21.05 -4.14
CA TYR A 70 24.72 -20.00 -4.53
C TYR A 70 23.48 -20.00 -3.64
N TYR A 71 22.92 -18.81 -3.39
CA TYR A 71 21.66 -18.64 -2.66
C TYR A 71 20.88 -17.44 -3.23
N PRO A 72 19.54 -17.47 -3.19
CA PRO A 72 18.71 -16.39 -3.70
C PRO A 72 18.77 -15.15 -2.79
N LEU A 73 18.67 -13.97 -3.39
CA LEU A 73 18.48 -12.69 -2.70
C LEU A 73 17.01 -12.21 -2.76
N ILE A 74 16.18 -12.89 -3.54
CA ILE A 74 14.74 -12.61 -3.70
C ILE A 74 13.93 -13.87 -3.41
N SER A 75 12.74 -13.73 -2.85
CA SER A 75 11.82 -14.85 -2.63
C SER A 75 11.01 -15.17 -3.89
N GLU A 76 10.51 -16.41 -3.99
CA GLU A 76 9.61 -16.82 -5.08
C GLU A 76 8.36 -15.94 -5.14
N LEU A 77 7.74 -15.71 -3.98
CA LEU A 77 6.59 -14.82 -3.86
C LEU A 77 6.91 -13.43 -4.40
N LYS A 78 8.05 -12.85 -4.04
CA LYS A 78 8.45 -11.51 -4.51
C LYS A 78 8.67 -11.45 -6.02
N TYR A 79 9.24 -12.51 -6.62
CA TYR A 79 9.40 -12.59 -8.07
C TYR A 79 8.06 -12.71 -8.80
N ILE A 80 7.22 -13.68 -8.41
CA ILE A 80 5.87 -13.87 -8.97
C ILE A 80 5.08 -12.58 -8.83
N GLN A 81 5.26 -11.91 -7.70
CA GLN A 81 4.65 -10.63 -7.42
C GLN A 81 5.04 -9.57 -8.45
N ASN A 82 6.33 -9.40 -8.70
CA ASN A 82 6.79 -8.45 -9.71
C ASN A 82 6.33 -8.81 -11.14
N GLU A 83 6.38 -10.09 -11.52
CA GLU A 83 5.95 -10.54 -12.86
C GLU A 83 4.46 -10.31 -13.09
N LEU A 84 3.62 -10.64 -12.10
CA LEU A 84 2.19 -10.38 -12.19
C LEU A 84 1.89 -8.89 -12.27
N LYS A 85 2.58 -8.07 -11.48
CA LYS A 85 2.47 -6.61 -11.56
C LYS A 85 2.78 -6.07 -12.96
N LEU A 86 3.84 -6.55 -13.61
CA LEU A 86 4.21 -6.15 -14.97
C LEU A 86 3.20 -6.65 -16.00
N PHE A 87 2.73 -7.88 -15.84
CA PHE A 87 1.69 -8.46 -16.69
C PHE A 87 0.39 -7.67 -16.59
N PHE A 88 -0.07 -7.35 -15.37
CA PHE A 88 -1.24 -6.50 -15.15
C PHE A 88 -1.02 -5.08 -15.67
N GLY A 89 0.16 -4.50 -15.45
CA GLY A 89 0.52 -3.20 -16.02
C GLY A 89 0.42 -3.19 -17.55
N LYS A 90 0.86 -4.27 -18.22
CA LYS A 90 0.71 -4.45 -19.67
C LYS A 90 -0.75 -4.64 -20.08
N LEU A 91 -1.47 -5.55 -19.42
CA LEU A 91 -2.88 -5.85 -19.70
C LEU A 91 -3.76 -4.61 -19.57
N TYR A 92 -3.54 -3.82 -18.53
CA TYR A 92 -4.27 -2.58 -18.28
C TYR A 92 -3.78 -1.45 -19.19
N GLY A 93 -2.48 -1.37 -19.48
CA GLY A 93 -1.91 -0.38 -20.40
C GLY A 93 -2.51 -0.44 -21.81
N ASP A 94 -2.83 -1.64 -22.30
CA ASP A 94 -3.51 -1.83 -23.60
C ASP A 94 -4.99 -1.37 -23.57
N THR A 95 -5.54 -1.07 -22.38
CA THR A 95 -6.91 -0.57 -22.16
C THR A 95 -6.95 0.89 -21.68
N MET A 96 -5.90 1.67 -21.97
CA MET A 96 -5.84 3.08 -21.58
C MET A 96 -7.00 3.89 -22.18
N ILE A 97 -7.71 4.60 -21.32
CA ILE A 97 -8.88 5.43 -21.70
C ILE A 97 -8.66 6.92 -21.44
N HIS A 98 -7.75 7.28 -20.52
CA HIS A 98 -7.41 8.68 -20.22
C HIS A 98 -6.02 8.76 -19.56
N GLU A 99 -5.39 9.93 -19.64
CA GLU A 99 -4.06 10.17 -19.07
C GLU A 99 -3.94 11.63 -18.64
N THR A 100 -3.34 11.85 -17.46
CA THR A 100 -3.04 13.17 -16.91
C THR A 100 -1.55 13.30 -16.60
N LYS A 101 -1.14 14.32 -15.84
CA LYS A 101 0.26 14.55 -15.50
C LYS A 101 0.84 13.44 -14.63
N ASN A 102 0.08 12.98 -13.65
CA ASN A 102 0.48 12.06 -12.60
C ASN A 102 -0.24 10.70 -12.66
N PHE A 103 -1.27 10.55 -13.51
CA PHE A 103 -2.09 9.33 -13.53
C PHE A 103 -2.33 8.80 -14.95
N VAL A 104 -2.50 7.48 -15.05
CA VAL A 104 -2.95 6.78 -16.26
C VAL A 104 -4.21 6.00 -15.90
N PHE A 105 -5.29 6.20 -16.66
CA PHE A 105 -6.58 5.56 -16.42
C PHE A 105 -6.84 4.49 -17.47
N SER A 106 -7.33 3.35 -17.02
CA SER A 106 -7.61 2.20 -17.87
C SER A 106 -8.88 1.47 -17.42
N GLY A 107 -9.49 0.67 -18.30
CA GLY A 107 -10.64 -0.17 -17.95
C GLY A 107 -11.99 0.40 -18.41
N ASN A 108 -13.01 0.28 -17.56
CA ASN A 108 -14.42 0.42 -17.92
C ASN A 108 -15.08 1.63 -17.25
N GLY A 109 -14.76 2.84 -17.70
CA GLY A 109 -15.37 4.08 -17.20
C GLY A 109 -15.94 4.94 -18.32
N SER A 110 -17.08 5.59 -18.08
CA SER A 110 -17.60 6.63 -18.97
C SER A 110 -16.63 7.82 -19.03
N THR A 111 -16.61 8.58 -20.13
CA THR A 111 -15.75 9.76 -20.25
C THR A 111 -15.95 10.72 -19.09
N HIS A 112 -17.20 10.99 -18.71
CA HIS A 112 -17.54 11.90 -17.62
C HIS A 112 -17.03 11.42 -16.26
N PHE A 113 -17.18 10.12 -15.97
CA PHE A 113 -16.69 9.52 -14.74
C PHE A 113 -15.17 9.58 -14.63
N VAL A 114 -14.48 9.22 -15.72
CA VAL A 114 -13.02 9.23 -15.78
C VAL A 114 -12.48 10.64 -15.60
N GLU A 115 -13.08 11.64 -16.26
CA GLU A 115 -12.71 13.06 -16.10
C GLU A 115 -12.92 13.54 -14.65
N THR A 116 -14.05 13.18 -14.03
CA THR A 116 -14.35 13.54 -12.64
C THR A 116 -13.31 12.96 -11.69
N LEU A 117 -12.99 11.67 -11.86
CA LEU A 117 -11.97 10.98 -11.07
C LEU A 117 -10.58 11.56 -11.29
N ALA A 118 -10.23 11.82 -12.54
CA ALA A 118 -8.93 12.37 -12.93
C ALA A 118 -8.69 13.76 -12.35
N ASN A 119 -9.68 14.65 -12.47
CA ASN A 119 -9.61 15.99 -11.88
C ASN A 119 -9.46 15.91 -10.37
N CYS A 120 -10.25 15.07 -9.70
CA CYS A 120 -10.17 14.89 -8.25
C CYS A 120 -8.76 14.45 -7.79
N LEU A 121 -8.18 13.44 -8.45
CA LEU A 121 -6.85 12.95 -8.11
C LEU A 121 -5.76 13.99 -8.40
N GLU A 122 -5.79 14.64 -9.55
CA GLU A 122 -4.80 15.64 -9.95
C GLU A 122 -4.80 16.89 -9.07
N GLU A 123 -5.98 17.40 -8.71
CA GLU A 123 -6.09 18.59 -7.86
C GLU A 123 -5.56 18.35 -6.44
N ASN A 124 -5.73 17.13 -5.91
CA ASN A 124 -5.36 16.79 -4.54
C ASN A 124 -3.95 16.23 -4.40
N TYR A 125 -3.40 15.62 -5.46
CA TYR A 125 -2.11 14.93 -5.40
C TYR A 125 -0.94 15.83 -4.95
N PRO A 126 -0.75 17.08 -5.45
CA PRO A 126 0.36 17.93 -5.02
C PRO A 126 0.35 18.23 -3.52
N ARG A 127 -0.85 18.46 -2.97
CA ARG A 127 -1.04 18.70 -1.53
C ARG A 127 -0.66 17.45 -0.74
N MET A 128 -1.22 16.30 -1.08
CA MET A 128 -0.93 15.02 -0.41
C MET A 128 0.56 14.63 -0.51
N ALA A 129 1.17 14.85 -1.67
CA ALA A 129 2.59 14.61 -1.89
C ALA A 129 3.48 15.45 -0.98
N SER A 130 3.15 16.73 -0.82
CA SER A 130 3.82 17.65 0.11
C SER A 130 3.61 17.22 1.57
N ASP A 131 2.36 16.90 1.91
CA ASP A 131 1.92 16.52 3.25
C ASP A 131 2.61 15.26 3.76
N LEU A 132 2.83 14.28 2.89
CA LEU A 132 3.48 13.01 3.22
C LEU A 132 5.00 13.02 2.94
N GLY A 133 5.46 14.00 2.15
CA GLY A 133 6.85 14.08 1.68
C GLY A 133 7.19 12.92 0.75
N PHE A 134 6.28 12.58 -0.16
CA PHE A 134 6.42 11.48 -1.11
C PHE A 134 5.82 11.84 -2.46
N ASN A 135 6.53 11.47 -3.53
CA ASN A 135 6.01 11.51 -4.90
C ASN A 135 6.21 10.14 -5.52
N PHE A 136 5.21 9.68 -6.28
CA PHE A 136 5.40 8.52 -7.13
C PHE A 136 6.52 8.80 -8.15
N PRO A 137 7.40 7.82 -8.40
CA PRO A 137 8.49 7.99 -9.36
C PRO A 137 7.99 8.01 -10.81
N HIS A 138 6.77 7.54 -11.05
CA HIS A 138 6.11 7.40 -12.34
C HIS A 138 4.62 7.74 -12.21
N LYS A 139 3.94 7.87 -13.34
CA LYS A 139 2.48 8.04 -13.34
C LYS A 139 1.83 6.83 -12.67
N GLN A 140 0.92 7.10 -11.75
CA GLN A 140 0.21 6.09 -11.00
C GLN A 140 -0.94 5.52 -11.85
N MET A 141 -1.00 4.20 -11.97
CA MET A 141 -2.07 3.53 -12.70
C MET A 141 -3.34 3.50 -11.87
N VAL A 142 -4.46 3.81 -12.54
CA VAL A 142 -5.82 3.75 -12.02
C VAL A 142 -6.63 2.85 -12.94
N TYR A 143 -7.16 1.75 -12.42
CA TYR A 143 -7.96 0.80 -13.17
C TYR A 143 -9.41 0.81 -12.70
N ILE A 144 -10.32 1.04 -13.63
CA ILE A 144 -11.77 1.03 -13.40
C ILE A 144 -12.33 -0.32 -13.82
N HIS A 145 -12.89 -1.03 -12.86
CA HIS A 145 -13.42 -2.37 -13.04
C HIS A 145 -14.79 -2.36 -13.72
N ALA A 146 -15.14 -3.43 -14.44
CA ALA A 146 -16.44 -3.56 -15.10
C ALA A 146 -17.58 -3.89 -14.12
N SER A 147 -17.24 -4.42 -12.95
CA SER A 147 -18.18 -4.83 -11.92
C SER A 147 -17.53 -4.79 -10.54
N LEU A 148 -18.34 -4.77 -9.48
CA LEU A 148 -17.84 -4.81 -8.12
C LEU A 148 -17.11 -6.13 -7.82
N GLU A 149 -17.57 -7.23 -8.40
CA GLU A 149 -16.96 -8.56 -8.26
C GLU A 149 -15.57 -8.62 -8.92
N SER A 150 -15.38 -7.96 -10.07
CA SER A 150 -14.06 -7.88 -10.71
C SER A 150 -13.07 -7.03 -9.91
N LEU A 151 -13.54 -5.95 -9.26
CA LEU A 151 -12.75 -5.20 -8.27
C LEU A 151 -12.33 -6.11 -7.11
N HIS A 152 -13.28 -6.80 -6.49
CA HIS A 152 -13.02 -7.68 -5.34
C HIS A 152 -12.02 -8.78 -5.69
N SER A 153 -12.20 -9.42 -6.84
CA SER A 153 -11.29 -10.45 -7.35
C SER A 153 -9.88 -9.91 -7.53
N ALA A 154 -9.73 -8.71 -8.10
CA ALA A 154 -8.41 -8.07 -8.28
C ALA A 154 -7.74 -7.72 -6.95
N LEU A 155 -8.53 -7.43 -5.90
CA LEU A 155 -8.05 -7.18 -4.55
C LEU A 155 -7.87 -8.47 -3.72
N GLY A 156 -8.09 -9.65 -4.30
CA GLY A 156 -7.92 -10.95 -3.65
C GLY A 156 -9.11 -11.43 -2.82
N TYR A 157 -10.31 -10.88 -3.06
CA TYR A 157 -11.54 -11.27 -2.37
C TYR A 157 -12.49 -12.00 -3.33
N GLU A 158 -12.97 -13.18 -2.94
CA GLU A 158 -13.94 -13.95 -3.72
C GLU A 158 -15.34 -13.32 -3.67
N ASN A 159 -15.72 -12.73 -2.54
CA ASN A 159 -16.95 -11.96 -2.33
C ASN A 159 -16.68 -10.86 -1.29
N GLY A 160 -16.03 -9.79 -1.72
CA GLY A 160 -15.71 -8.66 -0.85
C GLY A 160 -16.98 -7.94 -0.34
N PRO A 161 -16.87 -7.14 0.71
CA PRO A 161 -18.02 -6.41 1.22
C PRO A 161 -18.50 -5.36 0.21
N LYS A 162 -19.81 -5.14 0.14
CA LYS A 162 -20.43 -4.23 -0.85
C LYS A 162 -19.93 -2.78 -0.76
N TRP A 163 -19.51 -2.35 0.43
CA TRP A 163 -18.98 -1.01 0.65
C TRP A 163 -17.53 -0.85 0.16
N MET A 164 -16.81 -1.95 -0.17
CA MET A 164 -15.45 -1.88 -0.70
C MET A 164 -15.49 -1.53 -2.19
N THR A 165 -15.54 -0.23 -2.47
CA THR A 165 -15.67 0.36 -3.80
C THR A 165 -14.33 0.80 -4.41
N ALA A 166 -13.26 0.77 -3.64
CA ALA A 166 -11.91 1.05 -4.11
C ALA A 166 -10.88 0.32 -3.24
N GLY A 167 -9.71 0.06 -3.81
CA GLY A 167 -8.57 -0.50 -3.10
C GLY A 167 -7.31 -0.38 -3.92
N TRP A 168 -6.17 -0.74 -3.33
CA TRP A 168 -4.92 -0.81 -4.07
C TRP A 168 -4.35 -2.22 -3.98
N PHE A 169 -3.79 -2.70 -5.08
CA PHE A 169 -3.03 -3.94 -5.13
C PHE A 169 -2.06 -3.84 -6.31
N TRP A 170 -0.89 -4.48 -6.22
CA TRP A 170 0.15 -4.40 -7.26
C TRP A 170 0.60 -2.97 -7.63
N GLU A 171 0.53 -2.01 -6.71
CA GLU A 171 0.71 -0.57 -7.01
C GLU A 171 -0.24 -0.05 -8.10
N ILE A 172 -1.46 -0.57 -8.16
CA ILE A 172 -2.53 -0.07 -9.01
C ILE A 172 -3.66 0.38 -8.08
N ILE A 173 -4.22 1.55 -8.38
CA ILE A 173 -5.43 2.04 -7.73
C ILE A 173 -6.60 1.41 -8.47
N HIS A 174 -7.32 0.51 -7.81
CA HIS A 174 -8.48 -0.17 -8.35
C HIS A 174 -9.76 0.53 -7.88
N ILE A 175 -10.61 0.89 -8.83
CA ILE A 175 -11.87 1.63 -8.62
C ILE A 175 -13.04 0.78 -9.15
N ALA A 176 -14.13 0.73 -8.38
CA ALA A 176 -15.40 0.13 -8.81
C ALA A 176 -15.97 0.88 -10.03
N PRO A 177 -16.94 0.30 -10.75
CA PRO A 177 -17.60 1.02 -11.83
C PRO A 177 -18.49 2.17 -11.28
N GLU A 178 -18.82 3.11 -12.17
CA GLU A 178 -19.53 4.36 -11.84
C GLU A 178 -20.85 4.11 -11.09
N GLU A 179 -21.59 3.07 -11.46
CA GLU A 179 -22.93 2.78 -10.94
C GLU A 179 -22.95 2.38 -9.46
N VAL A 180 -21.78 2.05 -8.89
CA VAL A 180 -21.65 1.71 -7.47
C VAL A 180 -21.58 2.97 -6.59
N PHE A 181 -21.21 4.12 -7.16
CA PHE A 181 -21.02 5.35 -6.41
C PHE A 181 -22.29 6.21 -6.43
N GLU A 182 -23.10 6.14 -5.36
CA GLU A 182 -24.15 7.13 -5.13
C GLU A 182 -23.50 8.47 -4.68
N ASN A 183 -23.92 9.60 -5.28
CA ASN A 183 -23.67 10.98 -4.86
C ASN A 183 -22.24 11.30 -4.35
N SER A 184 -21.23 11.36 -5.24
CA SER A 184 -19.86 11.90 -5.00
C SER A 184 -18.90 11.08 -4.12
N SER A 185 -19.25 9.86 -3.71
CA SER A 185 -18.40 9.00 -2.86
C SER A 185 -17.09 8.54 -3.53
N VAL A 186 -17.00 8.58 -4.86
CA VAL A 186 -15.80 8.17 -5.61
C VAL A 186 -14.58 9.02 -5.26
N SER A 187 -14.76 10.34 -5.07
CA SER A 187 -13.66 11.26 -4.77
C SER A 187 -12.98 10.89 -3.45
N LYS A 188 -13.76 10.68 -2.39
CA LYS A 188 -13.19 10.29 -1.09
C LYS A 188 -12.53 8.91 -1.15
N SER A 189 -13.16 7.97 -1.85
CA SER A 189 -12.66 6.58 -2.02
C SER A 189 -11.33 6.54 -2.76
N SER A 190 -11.23 7.27 -3.88
CA SER A 190 -10.01 7.32 -4.68
C SER A 190 -8.86 8.02 -3.95
N LEU A 191 -9.14 9.12 -3.25
CA LEU A 191 -8.16 9.83 -2.42
C LEU A 191 -7.68 9.00 -1.24
N HIS A 192 -8.58 8.29 -0.55
CA HIS A 192 -8.22 7.39 0.55
C HIS A 192 -7.25 6.31 0.06
N VAL A 193 -7.56 5.67 -1.07
CA VAL A 193 -6.73 4.61 -1.65
C VAL A 193 -5.40 5.13 -2.19
N LEU A 194 -5.39 6.30 -2.82
CA LEU A 194 -4.16 6.98 -3.23
C LEU A 194 -3.21 7.16 -2.04
N VAL A 195 -3.73 7.69 -0.93
CA VAL A 195 -2.94 7.92 0.28
C VAL A 195 -2.47 6.59 0.87
N GLN A 196 -3.33 5.56 0.95
CA GLN A 196 -2.92 4.23 1.41
C GLN A 196 -1.72 3.69 0.61
N LEU A 197 -1.75 3.83 -0.72
CA LEU A 197 -0.66 3.40 -1.59
C LEU A 197 0.62 4.22 -1.34
N MET A 198 0.51 5.54 -1.18
CA MET A 198 1.66 6.39 -0.82
C MET A 198 2.28 5.97 0.51
N LEU A 199 1.45 5.69 1.52
CA LEU A 199 1.90 5.26 2.84
C LEU A 199 2.60 3.90 2.80
N HIS A 200 2.14 2.97 1.95
CA HIS A 200 2.81 1.70 1.73
C HIS A 200 4.26 1.89 1.25
N HIS A 201 4.49 2.85 0.34
CA HIS A 201 5.85 3.17 -0.12
C HIS A 201 6.70 3.91 0.92
N ILE A 202 6.09 4.72 1.79
CA ILE A 202 6.82 5.47 2.82
C ILE A 202 7.25 4.55 3.96
N ASN A 203 6.31 3.75 4.47
CA ASN A 203 6.53 2.83 5.57
C ASN A 203 5.52 1.67 5.49
N GLU A 204 5.93 0.58 4.83
CA GLU A 204 5.12 -0.64 4.72
C GLU A 204 4.70 -1.20 6.10
N ASN A 205 5.58 -1.05 7.09
CA ASN A 205 5.48 -1.58 8.45
C ASN A 205 4.72 -0.65 9.40
N ALA A 206 4.26 0.52 8.93
CA ALA A 206 3.45 1.40 9.76
C ALA A 206 2.19 0.67 10.26
N PRO A 207 1.77 0.90 11.52
CA PRO A 207 0.57 0.29 12.08
C PRO A 207 -0.65 0.48 11.19
N PHE A 208 -1.50 -0.54 11.12
CA PHE A 208 -2.71 -0.54 10.30
C PHE A 208 -3.60 0.68 10.59
N TRP A 209 -3.89 0.93 11.87
CA TRP A 209 -4.70 2.08 12.30
C TRP A 209 -4.10 3.42 11.86
N LEU A 210 -2.76 3.55 11.89
CA LEU A 210 -2.08 4.80 11.54
C LEU A 210 -2.21 5.06 10.04
N LYS A 211 -2.02 4.02 9.23
CA LYS A 211 -2.22 4.12 7.78
C LYS A 211 -3.64 4.56 7.47
N HIS A 212 -4.64 3.89 8.04
CA HIS A 212 -6.03 4.24 7.83
C HIS A 212 -6.38 5.64 8.34
N GLY A 213 -5.94 6.01 9.54
CA GLY A 213 -6.14 7.34 10.12
C GLY A 213 -5.62 8.45 9.20
N ILE A 214 -4.41 8.31 8.68
CA ILE A 214 -3.84 9.29 7.76
C ILE A 214 -4.64 9.32 6.46
N SER A 215 -4.99 8.16 5.90
CA SER A 215 -5.77 8.09 4.66
C SER A 215 -7.15 8.74 4.78
N VAL A 216 -7.88 8.53 5.89
CA VAL A 216 -9.19 9.16 6.08
C VAL A 216 -9.08 10.65 6.34
N TYR A 217 -8.06 11.09 7.08
CA TYR A 217 -7.79 12.50 7.32
C TYR A 217 -7.46 13.22 6.01
N GLU A 218 -6.51 12.69 5.23
CA GLU A 218 -6.07 13.28 3.97
C GLU A 218 -7.16 13.28 2.90
N ALA A 219 -8.04 12.28 2.89
CA ALA A 219 -9.17 12.18 1.97
C ALA A 219 -10.40 13.00 2.39
N GLY A 220 -10.40 13.60 3.59
CA GLY A 220 -11.59 14.28 4.13
C GLY A 220 -12.78 13.33 4.29
N TRP A 221 -12.52 12.10 4.75
CA TRP A 221 -13.50 11.01 4.77
C TRP A 221 -14.77 11.39 5.53
N LYS A 222 -14.62 11.80 6.80
CA LYS A 222 -15.70 12.31 7.65
C LYS A 222 -15.59 13.82 7.79
N SER A 223 -16.72 14.51 7.65
CA SER A 223 -16.81 15.94 7.99
C SER A 223 -16.68 16.14 9.50
N GLN A 224 -16.36 17.37 9.93
CA GLN A 224 -16.32 17.73 11.35
C GLN A 224 -17.66 17.47 12.07
N GLU A 225 -18.78 17.67 11.37
CA GLU A 225 -20.11 17.37 11.91
C GLU A 225 -20.33 15.86 12.10
N GLN A 226 -19.96 15.04 11.10
CA GLN A 226 -20.05 13.58 11.21
C GLN A 226 -19.14 13.03 12.32
N MET A 227 -17.95 13.61 12.47
CA MET A 227 -17.02 13.31 13.56
C MET A 227 -17.65 13.64 14.92
N LYS A 228 -18.22 14.84 15.07
CA LYS A 228 -18.91 15.28 16.29
C LYS A 228 -20.02 14.30 16.68
N ILE A 229 -20.92 13.97 15.76
CA ILE A 229 -22.02 13.03 16.00
C ILE A 229 -21.48 11.66 16.42
N SER A 230 -20.50 11.13 15.69
CA SER A 230 -20.01 9.77 15.87
C SER A 230 -19.20 9.58 17.15
N LEU A 231 -18.33 10.53 17.48
CA LEU A 231 -17.49 10.48 18.68
C LEU A 231 -18.30 10.79 19.94
N ASN A 232 -19.29 11.68 19.87
CA ASN A 232 -20.16 11.96 21.01
C ASN A 232 -20.96 10.71 21.45
N GLN A 233 -21.35 9.83 20.52
CA GLN A 233 -22.03 8.56 20.84
C GLN A 233 -21.17 7.58 21.65
N ILE A 234 -19.83 7.69 21.59
CA ILE A 234 -18.91 6.79 22.29
C ILE A 234 -18.10 7.51 23.38
N ARG A 235 -18.41 8.79 23.65
CA ARG A 235 -17.65 9.71 24.51
C ARG A 235 -17.09 9.05 25.76
N ASP A 236 -17.94 8.40 26.55
CA ASP A 236 -17.58 7.87 27.88
C ASP A 236 -16.78 6.56 27.80
N SER A 237 -16.70 5.95 26.61
CA SER A 237 -15.98 4.71 26.36
C SER A 237 -14.63 4.90 25.64
N ILE A 238 -14.32 6.13 25.21
CA ILE A 238 -13.08 6.43 24.48
C ILE A 238 -11.88 6.13 25.37
N SER A 239 -10.98 5.29 24.87
CA SER A 239 -9.74 4.95 25.55
C SER A 239 -8.62 4.62 24.56
N PRO A 240 -7.35 4.64 24.99
CA PRO A 240 -6.22 4.34 24.11
C PRO A 240 -6.25 2.88 23.62
N PHE A 241 -6.81 1.97 24.43
CA PHE A 241 -6.99 0.56 24.07
C PHE A 241 -7.80 0.38 22.80
N MET A 242 -8.80 1.23 22.55
CA MET A 242 -9.58 1.16 21.32
C MET A 242 -8.68 1.28 20.09
N VAL A 243 -7.68 2.16 20.09
CA VAL A 243 -6.74 2.33 18.97
C VAL A 243 -5.83 1.12 18.79
N TYR A 244 -5.36 0.54 19.89
CA TYR A 244 -4.51 -0.65 19.87
C TYR A 244 -5.25 -1.91 19.42
N ASP A 245 -6.52 -2.02 19.77
CA ASP A 245 -7.38 -3.15 19.43
C ASP A 245 -8.04 -3.02 18.05
N LEU A 246 -7.79 -1.92 17.32
CA LEU A 246 -8.30 -1.76 15.96
C LEU A 246 -7.76 -2.89 15.08
N SER A 247 -8.69 -3.73 14.66
CA SER A 247 -8.37 -4.92 13.90
C SER A 247 -7.68 -4.58 12.57
N THR A 248 -6.85 -5.48 12.07
CA THR A 248 -6.32 -5.42 10.70
C THR A 248 -7.35 -5.81 9.63
N ASN A 249 -8.62 -5.97 10.03
CA ASN A 249 -9.73 -6.34 9.17
C ASN A 249 -10.65 -5.13 8.97
N LEU A 250 -10.90 -4.76 7.72
CA LEU A 250 -11.57 -3.50 7.42
C LEU A 250 -13.07 -3.48 7.83
N ASP A 251 -13.77 -4.62 7.78
CA ASP A 251 -15.17 -4.71 8.23
C ASP A 251 -15.30 -4.51 9.75
N LEU A 252 -14.40 -5.14 10.51
CA LEU A 252 -14.35 -4.97 11.97
C LEU A 252 -13.91 -3.55 12.33
N PHE A 253 -12.94 -2.99 11.59
CA PHE A 253 -12.48 -1.62 11.75
C PHE A 253 -13.64 -0.63 11.59
N GLU A 254 -14.48 -0.77 10.56
CA GLU A 254 -15.66 0.07 10.37
C GLU A 254 -16.67 -0.09 11.52
N LYS A 255 -17.01 -1.33 11.89
CA LYS A 255 -17.96 -1.63 12.98
C LYS A 255 -17.53 -1.07 14.33
N GLN A 256 -16.23 -0.94 14.56
CA GLN A 256 -15.65 -0.39 15.79
C GLN A 256 -15.44 1.14 15.74
N LYS A 257 -16.00 1.84 14.74
CA LYS A 257 -15.78 3.28 14.51
C LYS A 257 -14.30 3.65 14.30
N GLY A 258 -13.54 2.73 13.71
CA GLY A 258 -12.11 2.87 13.51
C GLY A 258 -11.75 4.08 12.66
N PHE A 259 -12.57 4.43 11.65
CA PHE A 259 -12.32 5.62 10.83
C PHE A 259 -12.39 6.89 11.68
N GLU A 260 -13.41 7.06 12.50
CA GLU A 260 -13.59 8.23 13.36
C GLU A 260 -12.54 8.29 14.46
N ILE A 261 -12.26 7.18 15.12
CA ILE A 261 -11.24 7.11 16.18
C ILE A 261 -9.87 7.47 15.60
N THR A 262 -9.46 6.83 14.52
CA THR A 262 -8.12 7.09 13.94
C THR A 262 -8.01 8.47 13.31
N GLN A 263 -9.05 8.97 12.65
CA GLN A 263 -9.08 10.34 12.15
C GLN A 263 -8.85 11.35 13.29
N SER A 264 -9.49 11.14 14.44
CA SER A 264 -9.32 12.04 15.59
C SER A 264 -7.90 12.06 16.15
N VAL A 265 -7.17 10.93 16.10
CA VAL A 265 -5.76 10.86 16.49
C VAL A 265 -4.92 11.70 15.53
N ILE A 266 -5.17 11.60 14.22
CA ILE A 266 -4.41 12.37 13.22
C ILE A 266 -4.71 13.86 13.35
N GLU A 267 -5.97 14.24 13.58
CA GLU A 267 -6.33 15.63 13.84
C GLU A 267 -5.64 16.19 15.10
N TYR A 268 -5.62 15.42 16.19
CA TYR A 268 -4.90 15.79 17.40
C TYR A 268 -3.41 16.04 17.10
N ILE A 269 -2.76 15.15 16.35
CA ILE A 269 -1.36 15.30 15.96
C ILE A 269 -1.17 16.58 15.15
N VAL A 270 -1.98 16.80 14.11
CA VAL A 270 -1.80 17.93 13.19
C VAL A 270 -2.11 19.26 13.88
N GLU A 271 -3.14 19.34 14.71
CA GLU A 271 -3.54 20.57 15.36
C GLU A 271 -2.59 20.97 16.49
N THR A 272 -2.10 19.98 17.25
CA THR A 272 -1.22 20.20 18.41
C THR A 272 0.25 20.33 18.01
N PHE A 273 0.73 19.44 17.14
CA PHE A 273 2.16 19.28 16.84
C PHE A 273 2.55 19.66 15.40
N LYS A 274 1.57 20.06 14.58
CA LYS A 274 1.74 20.36 13.15
C LYS A 274 2.01 19.13 12.28
N LYS A 275 1.82 19.31 10.98
CA LYS A 275 1.85 18.24 10.00
C LYS A 275 3.25 17.65 9.80
N GLU A 276 4.29 18.43 10.08
CA GLU A 276 5.69 18.00 10.10
C GLU A 276 5.90 16.83 11.08
N LYS A 277 5.27 16.89 12.25
CA LYS A 277 5.38 15.83 13.25
C LYS A 277 4.63 14.56 12.87
N LEU A 278 3.54 14.68 12.11
CA LEU A 278 2.89 13.52 11.51
C LEU A 278 3.82 12.78 10.52
N LYS A 279 4.60 13.52 9.72
CA LYS A 279 5.59 12.95 8.81
C LYS A 279 6.71 12.20 9.53
N GLU A 280 7.19 12.76 10.65
CA GLU A 280 8.18 12.09 11.51
C GLU A 280 7.59 10.81 12.10
N TYR A 281 6.37 10.90 12.64
CA TYR A 281 5.68 9.79 13.28
C TYR A 281 5.38 8.63 12.32
N LEU A 282 4.93 8.93 11.10
CA LEU A 282 4.73 7.91 10.07
C LEU A 282 5.99 7.07 9.79
N ARG A 283 7.18 7.67 9.87
CA ARG A 283 8.46 7.00 9.61
C ARG A 283 8.99 6.23 10.82
N ASN A 284 8.55 6.57 12.02
CA ASN A 284 9.01 5.98 13.27
C ASN A 284 7.86 6.01 14.32
N PRO A 285 6.83 5.16 14.15
CA PRO A 285 5.63 5.17 14.99
C PRO A 285 5.89 4.69 16.43
N GLU A 286 7.02 4.04 16.70
CA GLU A 286 7.43 3.62 18.03
C GLU A 286 8.02 4.76 18.87
N ASN A 287 8.48 5.85 18.25
CA ASN A 287 9.19 6.94 18.93
C ASN A 287 8.30 8.13 19.31
N ILE A 288 7.17 7.87 19.98
CA ILE A 288 6.27 8.93 20.47
C ILE A 288 7.03 9.98 21.29
N SER A 289 7.91 9.54 22.21
CA SER A 289 8.59 10.46 23.11
C SER A 289 9.59 11.38 22.43
N GLY A 290 10.40 10.86 21.51
CA GLY A 290 11.33 11.69 20.76
C GLY A 290 10.65 12.64 19.78
N ILE A 291 9.50 12.24 19.22
CA ILE A 291 8.82 13.01 18.18
C ILE A 291 7.95 14.12 18.79
N PHE A 292 7.14 13.79 19.80
CA PHE A 292 6.15 14.70 20.38
C PHE A 292 6.63 15.35 21.70
N GLY A 293 7.75 14.90 22.27
CA GLY A 293 8.30 15.48 23.50
C GLY A 293 7.49 15.16 24.76
N CYS A 294 6.62 14.14 24.71
CA CYS A 294 5.80 13.69 25.84
C CYS A 294 5.87 12.17 26.00
N THR A 295 5.45 11.63 27.15
CA THR A 295 5.39 10.17 27.31
C THR A 295 4.23 9.58 26.48
N GLN A 296 4.28 8.27 26.21
CA GLN A 296 3.18 7.58 25.55
C GLN A 296 1.87 7.73 26.34
N VAL A 297 1.91 7.62 27.67
CA VAL A 297 0.74 7.81 28.53
C VAL A 297 0.15 9.22 28.33
N THR A 298 1.00 10.24 28.46
CA THR A 298 0.60 11.65 28.30
C THR A 298 0.02 11.93 26.91
N PHE A 299 0.63 11.39 25.85
CA PHE A 299 0.14 11.57 24.47
C PHE A 299 -1.32 11.11 24.33
N TRP A 300 -1.64 9.92 24.85
CA TRP A 300 -2.98 9.37 24.73
C TRP A 300 -4.00 10.02 25.66
N GLU A 301 -3.59 10.44 26.87
CA GLU A 301 -4.44 11.24 27.76
C GLU A 301 -4.82 12.58 27.12
N GLU A 302 -3.85 13.26 26.52
CA GLU A 302 -4.07 14.55 25.84
C GLU A 302 -4.90 14.41 24.56
N TRP A 303 -4.78 13.29 23.84
CA TRP A 303 -5.68 12.98 22.72
C TRP A 303 -7.14 12.81 23.17
N ILE A 304 -7.38 12.15 24.30
CA ILE A 304 -8.74 12.01 24.86
C ILE A 304 -9.29 13.38 25.26
N ASN A 305 -8.47 14.20 25.93
CA ASN A 305 -8.85 15.58 26.27
C ASN A 305 -9.17 16.42 25.02
N PHE A 306 -8.39 16.25 23.96
CA PHE A 306 -8.64 16.88 22.66
C PHE A 306 -9.99 16.48 22.08
N ILE A 307 -10.33 15.19 22.05
CA ILE A 307 -11.64 14.72 21.59
C ILE A 307 -12.73 15.35 22.43
N HIS A 308 -12.57 15.36 23.76
CA HIS A 308 -13.61 15.87 24.64
C HIS A 308 -13.92 17.33 24.37
N LYS A 309 -12.87 18.15 24.27
CA LYS A 309 -12.96 19.58 23.99
C LYS A 309 -13.51 19.88 22.60
N LYS A 310 -13.08 19.13 21.58
CA LYS A 310 -13.42 19.42 20.19
C LYS A 310 -14.78 18.89 19.78
N TYR A 311 -15.14 17.70 20.24
CA TYR A 311 -16.27 16.94 19.70
C TYR A 311 -17.39 16.65 20.70
N THR A 312 -17.16 16.82 22.01
CA THR A 312 -18.13 16.41 23.03
C THR A 312 -18.52 17.51 24.01
N ASP A 313 -17.95 18.71 23.86
CA ASP A 313 -18.29 19.86 24.70
C ASP A 313 -19.68 20.41 24.31
N GLU A 314 -20.59 20.47 25.29
CA GLU A 314 -21.99 20.90 25.12
C GLU A 314 -22.12 22.40 24.84
N SER A 315 -21.06 23.17 25.11
CA SER A 315 -21.00 24.62 24.87
C SER A 315 -20.94 25.04 23.39
N ASN A 316 -20.87 24.06 22.47
CA ASN A 316 -20.92 24.26 21.02
C ASN A 316 -22.27 23.82 20.40
N ILE A 317 -23.37 23.95 21.14
CA ILE A 317 -24.75 23.70 20.70
C ILE A 317 -25.56 25.00 20.82
#